data_AF-A0A1Y1LQ72-F1
#
_entry.id   AF-A0A1Y1LQ72-F1
#
_cell.length_a   1.000
_cell.length_b   1.000
_cell.length_c   1.000
_cell.angle_alpha   90.00
_cell.angle_beta   90.00
_cell.angle_gamma   90.00
#
_symmetry.space_group_name_H-M   'P 1'
#
loop_
_entity.id
_entity.type
_entity.pdbx_description
1 polymer ?
#
loop_
_entity_poly.entity_id
_entity_poly.type
_entity_poly.pdbx_seq_one_letter_code
_entity_poly.pdbx_strand_id
1 'polypeptide(L)'
;KNCRSEYVARAEDISDHLRLLLAAGSGTTDNHSGQPSIISTNKALYPHFRDMMSKFSKLVISSHIAAADWPNAESVQKCLQEADGVLLGVFSYVEVARQQRGEEIPRLFPGFVIGSTVGGSWQNNGLGPRDPITANFLEDEEGLMEPSAFLNSRLLERLDEQKRILVSSIRELDKSLITPEKIVTSLRHEAVSNNVCSAGGKVVETFKMWIAMIESIDLSSLGSSFQTPQLGDFGINKQSLYDNISDLILGCQAVAGPLADEWNEVRGESLENRLEYVRQCARALETNSSHIGFSLQLLSEQVQVNPQLPQHAESRTREDSVSRATLQRGETLPYERSHQRSESRSASGRPSLLSGQSFSEGDPPAGNFRKG
;
A
#
# COMPACT_ATOMS: atom_id res chain seq x y z
N LYS A 1 2.29 24.07 -29.80
CA LYS A 1 1.98 24.36 -28.37
C LYS A 1 3.29 24.21 -27.62
N ASN A 2 3.70 25.23 -26.85
CA ASN A 2 5.08 25.30 -26.34
C ASN A 2 5.15 24.51 -25.02
N CYS A 3 5.66 23.28 -25.10
CA CYS A 3 5.86 22.32 -24.02
C CYS A 3 7.02 22.74 -23.08
N ARG A 4 6.97 23.97 -22.57
CA ARG A 4 8.09 24.62 -21.87
C ARG A 4 8.40 23.97 -20.52
N SER A 5 7.36 23.59 -19.78
CA SER A 5 7.49 22.89 -18.49
C SER A 5 7.92 21.43 -18.64
N GLU A 6 7.82 20.85 -19.84
CA GLU A 6 8.15 19.45 -20.04
C GLU A 6 9.66 19.19 -19.95
N TYR A 7 10.54 20.11 -20.38
CA TYR A 7 11.99 19.86 -20.31
C TYR A 7 12.50 19.69 -18.87
N VAL A 8 11.98 20.50 -17.94
CA VAL A 8 12.34 20.39 -16.52
C VAL A 8 11.73 19.14 -15.92
N ALA A 9 10.43 18.89 -16.15
CA ALA A 9 9.76 17.68 -15.67
C ALA A 9 10.41 16.39 -16.20
N ARG A 10 10.83 16.36 -17.47
CA ARG A 10 11.56 15.22 -18.06
C ARG A 10 12.96 15.04 -17.46
N ALA A 11 13.66 16.13 -17.13
CA ALA A 11 14.94 16.03 -16.44
C ALA A 11 14.78 15.50 -15.01
N GLU A 12 13.67 15.85 -14.34
CA GLU A 12 13.27 15.27 -13.04
C GLU A 12 12.94 13.78 -13.17
N ASP A 13 12.13 13.37 -14.16
CA ASP A 13 11.85 11.96 -14.46
C ASP A 13 13.16 11.17 -14.64
N ILE A 14 14.09 11.70 -15.44
CA ILE A 14 15.41 11.09 -15.65
C ILE A 14 16.18 10.98 -14.34
N SER A 15 16.10 11.98 -13.45
CA SER A 15 16.73 11.91 -12.12
C SER A 15 16.23 10.72 -11.31
N ASP A 16 14.93 10.44 -11.33
CA ASP A 16 14.34 9.34 -10.57
C ASP A 16 14.76 7.99 -11.13
N HIS A 17 14.77 7.83 -12.45
CA HIS A 17 15.28 6.61 -13.09
C HIS A 17 16.76 6.38 -12.81
N LEU A 18 17.57 7.45 -12.77
CA LEU A 18 18.99 7.36 -12.42
C LEU A 18 19.18 6.88 -10.98
N ARG A 19 18.38 7.35 -10.01
CA ARG A 19 18.43 6.84 -8.63
C ARG A 19 18.19 5.34 -8.57
N LEU A 20 17.19 4.86 -9.30
CA LEU A 20 16.85 3.44 -9.40
C LEU A 20 18.02 2.62 -9.96
N LEU A 21 18.60 3.10 -11.06
CA LEU A 21 19.70 2.47 -11.77
C LEU A 21 21.01 2.45 -10.96
N LEU A 22 21.28 3.52 -10.20
CA LEU A 22 22.40 3.59 -9.28
C LEU A 22 22.25 2.56 -8.16
N ALA A 23 21.06 2.44 -7.58
CA ALA A 23 20.78 1.45 -6.54
C ALA A 23 20.95 0.02 -7.06
N ALA A 24 20.42 -0.26 -8.26
CA ALA A 24 20.57 -1.54 -8.95
C ALA A 24 22.04 -1.91 -9.21
N GLY A 25 22.84 -1.00 -9.79
CA GLY A 25 24.23 -1.29 -10.15
C GLY A 25 25.18 -1.34 -8.95
N SER A 26 24.95 -0.50 -7.94
CA SER A 26 25.86 -0.38 -6.78
C SER A 26 25.48 -1.28 -5.61
N GLY A 27 24.20 -1.70 -5.50
CA GLY A 27 23.69 -2.43 -4.35
C GLY A 27 23.51 -1.56 -3.09
N THR A 28 23.51 -0.23 -3.24
CA THR A 28 23.25 0.71 -2.14
C THR A 28 22.27 1.80 -2.58
N THR A 29 21.45 2.29 -1.65
CA THR A 29 20.63 3.48 -1.84
C THR A 29 21.37 4.77 -1.42
N ASP A 30 22.59 4.65 -0.88
CA ASP A 30 23.38 5.78 -0.41
C ASP A 30 24.02 6.55 -1.58
N ASN A 31 23.32 7.60 -2.00
CA ASN A 31 23.66 8.49 -3.10
C ASN A 31 24.09 9.89 -2.62
N HIS A 32 24.42 10.07 -1.33
CA HIS A 32 24.74 11.39 -0.80
C HIS A 32 26.16 11.84 -1.16
N SER A 33 26.25 13.07 -1.67
CA SER A 33 27.49 13.76 -2.07
C SER A 33 28.40 14.19 -0.92
N GLY A 34 28.00 13.93 0.34
CA GLY A 34 28.68 14.43 1.55
C GLY A 34 29.64 13.46 2.24
N GLN A 35 29.60 12.17 1.91
CA GLN A 35 30.58 11.16 2.33
C GLN A 35 31.05 10.38 1.09
N PRO A 36 32.22 9.72 1.11
CA PRO A 36 32.60 8.87 -0.01
C PRO A 36 31.55 7.75 -0.15
N SER A 37 30.60 7.95 -1.07
CA SER A 37 29.56 6.98 -1.40
C SER A 37 30.16 5.60 -1.54
N ILE A 38 29.42 4.54 -1.19
CA ILE A 38 29.87 3.15 -1.42
C ILE A 38 30.25 2.93 -2.90
N ILE A 39 29.71 3.73 -3.82
CA ILE A 39 30.10 3.75 -5.23
C ILE A 39 31.54 4.23 -5.43
N SER A 40 32.01 5.21 -4.63
CA SER A 40 33.37 5.76 -4.71
C SER A 40 34.50 4.81 -4.28
N THR A 41 34.16 3.77 -3.52
CA THR A 41 35.12 2.72 -3.16
C THR A 41 35.27 1.68 -4.28
N ASN A 42 34.31 1.59 -5.20
CA ASN A 42 34.34 0.69 -6.36
C ASN A 42 35.16 1.29 -7.51
N LYS A 43 36.42 0.88 -7.62
CA LYS A 43 37.38 1.42 -8.60
C LYS A 43 36.96 1.26 -10.07
N ALA A 44 36.17 0.25 -10.40
CA ALA A 44 35.75 0.04 -11.79
C ALA A 44 34.45 0.82 -12.11
N LEU A 45 33.51 0.92 -11.17
CA LEU A 45 32.22 1.58 -11.38
C LEU A 45 32.30 3.11 -11.25
N TYR A 46 33.19 3.61 -10.37
CA TYR A 46 33.28 5.02 -10.01
C TYR A 46 33.57 5.98 -11.18
N PRO A 47 34.47 5.68 -12.14
CA PRO A 47 34.71 6.57 -13.28
C PRO A 47 33.45 6.77 -14.13
N HIS A 48 32.66 5.72 -14.34
CA HIS A 48 31.43 5.76 -15.13
C HIS A 48 30.29 6.47 -14.38
N PHE A 49 30.18 6.26 -13.07
CA PHE A 49 29.27 7.01 -12.20
C PHE A 49 29.53 8.52 -12.30
N ARG A 50 30.79 8.93 -12.16
CA ARG A 50 31.17 10.35 -12.20
C ARG A 50 30.87 10.99 -13.55
N ASP A 51 31.18 10.29 -14.64
CA ASP A 51 30.89 10.75 -15.99
C ASP A 51 29.38 10.90 -16.24
N MET A 52 28.57 9.90 -15.85
CA MET A 52 27.12 9.94 -15.95
C MET A 52 26.51 11.11 -15.17
N MET A 53 26.92 11.31 -13.90
CA MET A 53 26.40 12.42 -13.08
C MET A 53 26.84 13.79 -13.61
N SER A 54 28.04 13.90 -14.21
CA SER A 54 28.49 15.15 -14.83
C SER A 54 27.63 15.52 -16.03
N LYS A 55 27.29 14.55 -16.89
CA LYS A 55 26.39 14.76 -18.03
C LYS A 55 24.97 15.09 -17.58
N PHE A 56 24.48 14.42 -16.54
CA PHE A 56 23.17 14.71 -15.97
C PHE A 56 23.08 16.13 -15.38
N SER A 57 24.11 16.59 -14.67
CA SER A 57 24.16 17.97 -14.16
C SER A 57 24.09 19.01 -15.29
N LYS A 58 24.72 18.75 -16.44
CA LYS A 58 24.61 19.63 -17.62
C LYS A 58 23.23 19.60 -18.26
N LEU A 59 22.57 18.44 -18.29
CA LEU A 59 21.19 18.30 -18.77
C LEU A 59 20.23 19.11 -17.90
N VAL A 60 20.34 19.03 -16.56
CA VAL A 60 19.49 19.80 -15.63
C VAL A 60 19.63 21.30 -15.87
N ILE A 61 20.85 21.80 -16.04
CA ILE A 61 21.06 23.23 -16.32
C ILE A 61 20.49 23.59 -17.71
N SER A 62 20.72 22.74 -18.71
CA SER A 62 20.25 22.98 -20.08
C SER A 62 18.72 22.92 -20.20
N SER A 63 18.04 22.09 -19.39
CA SER A 63 16.59 22.02 -19.36
C SER A 63 15.96 23.29 -18.80
N HIS A 64 16.54 23.86 -17.73
CA HIS A 64 16.11 25.17 -17.21
C HIS A 64 16.35 26.30 -18.21
N ILE A 65 17.47 26.29 -18.94
CA ILE A 65 17.75 27.29 -19.99
C ILE A 65 16.78 27.13 -21.17
N ALA A 66 16.48 25.89 -21.59
CA ALA A 66 15.51 25.62 -22.64
C ALA A 66 14.08 25.98 -22.25
N ALA A 67 13.77 25.95 -20.95
CA ALA A 67 12.48 26.32 -20.37
C ALA A 67 12.33 27.82 -20.05
N ALA A 68 13.38 28.64 -20.24
CA ALA A 68 13.35 30.07 -19.96
C ALA A 68 12.35 30.83 -20.86
N ASP A 69 12.00 32.05 -20.47
CA ASP A 69 10.98 32.86 -21.18
C ASP A 69 11.36 33.19 -22.63
N TRP A 70 12.65 33.28 -22.92
CA TRP A 70 13.22 33.60 -24.24
C TRP A 70 14.40 32.68 -24.58
N PRO A 71 14.16 31.39 -24.87
CA PRO A 71 15.23 30.45 -25.17
C PRO A 71 15.75 30.71 -26.59
N ASN A 72 17.07 30.61 -26.78
CA ASN A 72 17.62 30.60 -28.13
C ASN A 72 17.28 29.27 -28.81
N ALA A 73 17.13 29.23 -30.13
CA ALA A 73 16.84 27.98 -30.85
C ALA A 73 17.93 26.91 -30.58
N GLU A 74 19.17 27.35 -30.38
CA GLU A 74 20.31 26.52 -30.00
C GLU A 74 20.18 25.91 -28.59
N SER A 75 19.44 26.54 -27.68
CA SER A 75 19.27 26.07 -26.30
C SER A 75 18.49 24.75 -26.23
N VAL A 76 17.47 24.60 -27.09
CA VAL A 76 16.69 23.36 -27.19
C VAL A 76 17.53 22.24 -27.80
N GLN A 77 18.26 22.52 -28.88
CA GLN A 77 19.15 21.55 -29.51
C GLN A 77 20.25 21.09 -28.55
N LYS A 78 20.80 22.02 -27.76
CA LYS A 78 21.78 21.71 -26.72
C LYS A 78 21.18 20.82 -25.62
N CYS A 79 19.95 21.11 -25.17
CA CYS A 79 19.28 20.27 -24.18
C CYS A 79 19.10 18.82 -24.67
N LEU A 80 18.72 18.62 -25.94
CA LEU A 80 18.60 17.29 -26.53
C LEU A 80 19.96 16.59 -26.65
N GLN A 81 21.00 17.32 -27.05
CA GLN A 81 22.36 16.78 -27.13
C GLN A 81 22.91 16.35 -25.75
N GLU A 82 22.63 17.12 -24.70
CA GLU A 82 23.01 16.72 -23.33
C GLU A 82 22.20 15.49 -22.86
N ALA A 83 20.95 15.33 -23.30
CA ALA A 83 20.16 14.13 -23.03
C ALA A 83 20.74 12.88 -23.70
N ASP A 84 21.17 12.98 -24.97
CA ASP A 84 21.91 11.90 -25.65
C ASP A 84 23.21 11.56 -24.90
N GLY A 85 23.89 12.58 -24.37
CA GLY A 85 25.05 12.42 -23.50
C GLY A 85 24.74 11.58 -22.26
N VAL A 86 23.65 11.92 -21.55
CA VAL A 86 23.20 11.15 -20.37
C VAL A 86 22.91 9.70 -20.75
N LEU A 87 22.19 9.46 -21.84
CA LEU A 87 21.88 8.11 -22.32
C LEU A 87 23.15 7.28 -22.55
N LEU A 88 24.16 7.84 -23.23
CA LEU A 88 25.44 7.15 -23.45
C LEU A 88 26.20 6.89 -22.14
N GLY A 89 26.14 7.84 -21.20
CA GLY A 89 26.68 7.68 -19.85
C GLY A 89 26.03 6.53 -19.09
N VAL A 90 24.70 6.41 -19.18
CA VAL A 90 23.92 5.31 -18.58
C VAL A 90 24.34 3.97 -19.17
N PHE A 91 24.42 3.84 -20.50
CA PHE A 91 24.87 2.59 -21.13
C PHE A 91 26.25 2.16 -20.66
N SER A 92 27.18 3.12 -20.55
CA SER A 92 28.54 2.84 -20.09
C SER A 92 28.59 2.38 -18.63
N TYR A 93 27.75 2.97 -17.76
CA TYR A 93 27.61 2.55 -16.37
C TYR A 93 27.00 1.16 -16.25
N VAL A 94 25.90 0.90 -16.99
CA VAL A 94 25.18 -0.39 -16.98
C VAL A 94 26.07 -1.52 -17.47
N GLU A 95 26.88 -1.30 -18.50
CA GLU A 95 27.79 -2.31 -19.02
C GLU A 95 28.78 -2.81 -17.95
N VAL A 96 29.37 -1.89 -17.18
CA VAL A 96 30.30 -2.23 -16.10
C VAL A 96 29.57 -2.83 -14.91
N ALA A 97 28.39 -2.31 -14.56
CA ALA A 97 27.55 -2.89 -13.52
C ALA A 97 27.15 -4.34 -13.85
N ARG A 98 26.79 -4.61 -15.11
CA ARG A 98 26.46 -5.93 -15.63
C ARG A 98 27.64 -6.89 -15.53
N GLN A 99 28.85 -6.45 -15.88
CA GLN A 99 30.06 -7.27 -15.75
C GLN A 99 30.37 -7.65 -14.29
N GLN A 100 30.03 -6.79 -13.32
CA GLN A 100 30.29 -7.04 -11.91
C GLN A 100 29.20 -7.86 -11.21
N ARG A 101 27.93 -7.67 -11.58
CA ARG A 101 26.79 -8.26 -10.85
C ARG A 101 25.97 -9.26 -11.67
N GLY A 102 26.27 -9.44 -12.95
CA GLY A 102 25.48 -10.27 -13.85
C GLY A 102 24.30 -9.51 -14.48
N GLU A 103 23.47 -10.23 -15.22
CA GLU A 103 22.31 -9.66 -15.93
C GLU A 103 21.07 -9.49 -15.04
N GLU A 104 21.08 -10.11 -13.85
CA GLU A 104 19.97 -10.03 -12.90
C GLU A 104 20.13 -8.85 -11.94
N ILE A 105 19.26 -7.86 -12.09
CA ILE A 105 19.14 -6.73 -11.16
C ILE A 105 18.34 -7.21 -9.94
N PRO A 106 18.85 -7.06 -8.70
CA PRO A 106 18.06 -7.36 -7.50
C PRO A 106 16.81 -6.49 -7.48
N ARG A 107 15.63 -7.13 -7.39
CA ARG A 107 14.33 -6.46 -7.38
C ARG A 107 14.27 -5.53 -6.17
N LEU A 108 13.95 -4.25 -6.42
CA LEU A 108 13.65 -3.31 -5.35
C LEU A 108 12.38 -3.76 -4.63
N PHE A 109 12.47 -3.89 -3.31
CA PHE A 109 11.31 -4.14 -2.45
C PHE A 109 10.44 -2.88 -2.41
N PRO A 110 9.18 -2.90 -2.87
CA PRO A 110 8.24 -1.84 -2.59
C PRO A 110 8.02 -1.78 -1.06
N GLY A 111 8.26 -0.63 -0.46
CA GLY A 111 7.95 -0.40 0.95
C GLY A 111 6.45 -0.18 1.13
N PHE A 112 5.80 -0.98 1.97
CA PHE A 112 4.45 -0.68 2.45
C PHE A 112 4.51 0.55 3.37
N VAL A 113 3.48 1.40 3.30
CA VAL A 113 3.38 2.58 4.17
C VAL A 113 3.11 2.11 5.61
N ILE A 114 4.16 2.13 6.43
CA ILE A 114 4.08 1.85 7.88
C ILE A 114 3.07 2.85 8.48
N GLY A 115 1.99 2.33 9.08
CA GLY A 115 0.93 3.13 9.68
C GLY A 115 -0.30 3.38 8.80
N SER A 116 -0.35 2.85 7.57
CA SER A 116 -1.62 2.76 6.84
C SER A 116 -2.45 1.63 7.40
N THR A 117 -3.69 1.91 7.81
CA THR A 117 -4.66 0.88 8.18
C THR A 117 -5.45 0.37 6.98
N VAL A 118 -5.15 0.84 5.76
CA VAL A 118 -5.95 0.57 4.55
C VAL A 118 -5.05 0.03 3.44
N GLY A 119 -5.36 -1.17 2.95
CA GLY A 119 -4.73 -1.75 1.76
C GLY A 119 -5.20 -1.05 0.46
N GLY A 120 -4.34 -1.03 -0.56
CA GLY A 120 -4.75 -0.55 -1.88
C GLY A 120 -5.95 -1.33 -2.40
N SER A 121 -7.02 -0.65 -2.81
CA SER A 121 -8.31 -1.21 -3.26
C SER A 121 -9.26 -1.75 -2.17
N TRP A 122 -9.06 -1.43 -0.88
CA TRP A 122 -10.03 -1.81 0.15
C TRP A 122 -11.40 -1.16 -0.12
N GLN A 123 -12.44 -1.97 -0.35
CA GLN A 123 -13.82 -1.50 -0.38
C GLN A 123 -14.48 -1.68 0.99
N ASN A 124 -15.22 -0.67 1.44
CA ASN A 124 -15.85 -0.71 2.77
C ASN A 124 -17.19 -1.46 2.79
N ASN A 125 -17.46 -2.36 1.82
CA ASN A 125 -18.73 -3.12 1.71
C ASN A 125 -20.00 -2.24 1.80
N GLY A 126 -19.93 -0.98 1.34
CA GLY A 126 -21.05 -0.02 1.41
C GLY A 126 -21.21 0.70 2.76
N LEU A 127 -20.32 0.50 3.74
CA LEU A 127 -20.48 0.96 5.13
C LEU A 127 -19.92 2.36 5.44
N GLY A 128 -19.56 3.18 4.44
CA GLY A 128 -19.09 4.54 4.69
C GLY A 128 -18.49 5.27 3.47
N PRO A 129 -18.20 6.58 3.59
CA PRO A 129 -17.62 7.37 2.52
C PRO A 129 -16.24 6.83 2.13
N ARG A 130 -15.95 6.80 0.81
CA ARG A 130 -14.68 6.35 0.26
C ARG A 130 -13.52 7.21 0.78
N ASP A 131 -12.38 6.56 1.06
CA ASP A 131 -11.17 7.27 1.46
C ASP A 131 -10.60 8.06 0.27
N PRO A 132 -10.44 9.40 0.37
CA PRO A 132 -9.92 10.22 -0.72
C PRO A 132 -8.49 9.87 -1.15
N ILE A 133 -7.71 9.16 -0.31
CA ILE A 133 -6.34 8.78 -0.65
C ILE A 133 -6.31 7.70 -1.76
N THR A 134 -7.30 6.80 -1.80
CA THR A 134 -7.40 5.74 -2.82
C THR A 134 -7.85 6.28 -4.18
N ALA A 135 -8.55 7.42 -4.19
CA ALA A 135 -9.09 8.03 -5.41
C ALA A 135 -8.03 8.74 -6.27
N ASN A 136 -6.91 9.17 -5.69
CA ASN A 136 -5.89 9.97 -6.39
C ASN A 136 -4.78 9.13 -7.07
N PHE A 137 -4.65 7.84 -6.74
CA PHE A 137 -3.59 6.98 -7.30
C PHE A 137 -4.05 6.08 -8.45
N LEU A 138 -5.37 5.96 -8.66
CA LEU A 138 -5.97 5.12 -9.70
C LEU A 138 -6.90 5.98 -10.57
N GLU A 139 -6.32 6.78 -11.47
CA GLU A 139 -7.07 7.45 -12.55
C GLU A 139 -7.49 6.47 -13.67
N ASP A 140 -7.07 5.19 -13.62
CA ASP A 140 -7.60 4.16 -14.51
C ASP A 140 -8.99 3.70 -14.02
N GLU A 141 -10.01 4.19 -14.72
CA GLU A 141 -11.47 3.97 -14.57
C GLU A 141 -11.95 2.51 -14.43
N GLU A 142 -11.08 1.50 -14.47
CA GLU A 142 -11.46 0.09 -14.63
C GLU A 142 -11.62 -0.70 -13.31
N GLY A 143 -11.39 -0.08 -12.14
CA GLY A 143 -11.14 -0.84 -10.89
C GLY A 143 -12.16 -0.80 -9.75
N LEU A 144 -13.14 0.12 -9.72
CA LEU A 144 -13.96 0.34 -8.52
C LEU A 144 -15.43 -0.04 -8.72
N MET A 145 -15.68 -1.33 -8.95
CA MET A 145 -17.03 -1.89 -8.96
C MET A 145 -17.70 -1.67 -7.59
N GLU A 146 -18.83 -0.97 -7.55
CA GLU A 146 -19.57 -0.76 -6.30
C GLU A 146 -20.04 -2.10 -5.70
N PRO A 147 -19.97 -2.29 -4.37
CA PRO A 147 -20.52 -3.48 -3.73
C PRO A 147 -22.02 -3.58 -4.02
N SER A 148 -22.45 -4.66 -4.68
CA SER A 148 -23.84 -4.86 -5.12
C SER A 148 -24.35 -6.28 -4.86
N ALA A 149 -23.50 -7.18 -4.37
CA ALA A 149 -23.86 -8.56 -4.14
C ALA A 149 -24.64 -8.69 -2.82
N PHE A 150 -25.82 -9.31 -2.90
CA PHE A 150 -26.63 -9.55 -1.71
C PHE A 150 -26.09 -10.74 -0.91
N LEU A 151 -25.95 -10.56 0.40
CA LEU A 151 -25.52 -11.61 1.32
C LEU A 151 -26.63 -12.67 1.50
N ASN A 152 -26.49 -13.80 0.82
CA ASN A 152 -27.42 -14.94 0.92
C ASN A 152 -26.68 -16.28 0.98
N SER A 153 -27.42 -17.36 1.28
CA SER A 153 -26.89 -18.72 1.38
C SER A 153 -26.16 -19.18 0.11
N ARG A 154 -26.69 -18.87 -1.07
CA ARG A 154 -26.08 -19.23 -2.35
C ARG A 154 -24.72 -18.55 -2.56
N LEU A 155 -24.58 -17.29 -2.13
CA LEU A 155 -23.30 -16.58 -2.17
C LEU A 155 -22.30 -17.19 -1.19
N LEU A 156 -22.74 -17.52 0.03
CA LEU A 156 -21.90 -18.17 1.04
C LEU A 156 -21.39 -19.55 0.58
N GLU A 157 -22.23 -20.35 -0.09
CA GLU A 157 -21.82 -21.63 -0.66
C GLU A 157 -20.74 -21.46 -1.74
N ARG A 158 -20.90 -20.48 -2.64
CA ARG A 158 -19.88 -20.15 -3.65
C ARG A 158 -18.58 -19.64 -3.01
N LEU A 159 -18.71 -18.87 -1.93
CA LEU A 159 -17.57 -18.37 -1.15
C LEU A 159 -16.79 -19.53 -0.52
N ASP A 160 -17.47 -20.52 0.05
CA ASP A 160 -16.83 -21.72 0.63
C ASP A 160 -16.13 -22.56 -0.44
N GLU A 161 -16.72 -22.71 -1.62
CA GLU A 161 -16.08 -23.45 -2.72
C GLU A 161 -14.78 -22.76 -3.18
N GLN A 162 -14.78 -21.44 -3.34
CA GLN A 162 -13.55 -20.70 -3.66
C GLN A 162 -12.53 -20.74 -2.51
N LYS A 163 -12.99 -20.73 -1.25
CA LYS A 163 -12.11 -20.91 -0.09
C LYS A 163 -11.41 -22.28 -0.15
N ARG A 164 -12.09 -23.35 -0.56
CA ARG A 164 -11.44 -24.68 -0.70
C ARG A 164 -10.32 -24.66 -1.74
N ILE A 165 -10.48 -23.92 -2.83
CA ILE A 165 -9.43 -23.72 -3.83
C ILE A 165 -8.24 -22.97 -3.22
N LEU A 166 -8.50 -21.91 -2.45
CA LEU A 166 -7.47 -21.18 -1.70
C LEU A 166 -6.71 -22.12 -0.74
N VAL A 167 -7.42 -22.88 0.09
CA VAL A 167 -6.82 -23.86 1.01
C VAL A 167 -6.00 -24.90 0.26
N SER A 168 -6.49 -25.38 -0.90
CA SER A 168 -5.72 -26.29 -1.75
C SER A 168 -4.41 -25.66 -2.22
N SER A 169 -4.42 -24.39 -2.63
CA SER A 169 -3.20 -23.69 -3.06
C SER A 169 -2.21 -23.49 -1.90
N ILE A 170 -2.72 -23.22 -0.69
CA ILE A 170 -1.90 -23.14 0.54
C ILE A 170 -1.21 -24.48 0.85
N ARG A 171 -1.92 -25.59 0.67
CA ARG A 171 -1.33 -26.93 0.84
C ARG A 171 -0.25 -27.24 -0.19
N GLU A 172 -0.41 -26.79 -1.44
CA GLU A 172 0.64 -26.92 -2.46
C GLU A 172 1.87 -26.05 -2.14
N LEU A 173 1.67 -24.87 -1.56
CA LEU A 173 2.77 -24.04 -1.06
C LEU A 173 3.53 -24.77 0.06
N ASP A 174 2.85 -25.35 1.06
CA ASP A 174 3.52 -26.04 2.18
C ASP A 174 4.42 -27.21 1.71
N LYS A 175 4.04 -27.91 0.63
CA LYS A 175 4.89 -28.94 -0.01
C LYS A 175 6.20 -28.38 -0.58
N SER A 176 6.24 -27.09 -0.90
CA SER A 176 7.43 -26.40 -1.42
C SER A 176 8.33 -25.86 -0.30
N LEU A 177 7.85 -25.84 0.96
CA LEU A 177 8.57 -25.31 2.13
C LEU A 177 9.47 -26.35 2.80
N ILE A 178 10.23 -27.09 2.01
CA ILE A 178 11.12 -28.14 2.52
C ILE A 178 12.52 -27.54 2.69
N THR A 179 13.05 -27.60 3.91
CA THR A 179 14.44 -27.22 4.19
C THR A 179 15.38 -28.26 3.56
N PRO A 180 16.24 -27.88 2.60
CA PRO A 180 17.23 -28.80 2.07
C PRO A 180 18.31 -29.12 3.11
N GLU A 181 19.18 -30.09 2.78
CA GLU A 181 20.35 -30.54 3.54
C GLU A 181 21.14 -29.40 4.23
N LYS A 182 21.98 -29.75 5.23
CA LYS A 182 22.76 -28.78 6.04
C LYS A 182 23.61 -27.76 5.24
N ILE A 183 23.95 -28.04 3.98
CA ILE A 183 24.69 -27.13 3.10
C ILE A 183 23.82 -26.78 1.90
N VAL A 184 23.49 -25.49 1.76
CA VAL A 184 22.68 -24.97 0.66
C VAL A 184 23.58 -24.32 -0.37
N THR A 185 23.66 -24.91 -1.57
CA THR A 185 24.37 -24.28 -2.70
C THR A 185 23.50 -23.19 -3.32
N SER A 186 24.13 -22.21 -4.00
CA SER A 186 23.40 -21.12 -4.67
C SER A 186 22.36 -21.63 -5.67
N LEU A 187 22.69 -22.64 -6.49
CA LEU A 187 21.75 -23.27 -7.42
C LEU A 187 20.55 -23.91 -6.71
N ARG A 188 20.77 -24.56 -5.56
CA ARG A 188 19.68 -25.15 -4.77
C ARG A 188 18.81 -24.09 -4.11
N HIS A 189 19.43 -23.04 -3.57
CA HIS A 189 18.72 -21.91 -2.99
C HIS A 189 17.80 -21.28 -4.03
N GLU A 190 18.31 -20.98 -5.22
CA GLU A 190 17.52 -20.45 -6.34
C GLU A 190 16.34 -21.38 -6.71
N ALA A 191 16.57 -22.69 -6.82
CA ALA A 191 15.51 -23.65 -7.13
C ALA A 191 14.41 -23.68 -6.05
N VAL A 192 14.78 -23.67 -4.77
CA VAL A 192 13.82 -23.60 -3.65
C VAL A 192 13.04 -22.29 -3.70
N SER A 193 13.73 -21.15 -3.84
CA SER A 193 13.10 -19.84 -3.88
C SER A 193 12.14 -19.68 -5.06
N ASN A 194 12.51 -20.16 -6.25
CA ASN A 194 11.64 -20.15 -7.42
C ASN A 194 10.37 -20.99 -7.21
N ASN A 195 10.50 -22.17 -6.60
CA ASN A 195 9.35 -23.02 -6.28
C ASN A 195 8.42 -22.36 -5.25
N VAL A 196 8.99 -21.78 -4.19
CA VAL A 196 8.23 -21.06 -3.16
C VAL A 196 7.51 -19.85 -3.74
N CYS A 197 8.19 -19.01 -4.51
CA CYS A 197 7.58 -17.85 -5.17
C CYS A 197 6.49 -18.24 -6.17
N SER A 198 6.69 -19.32 -6.94
CA SER A 198 5.70 -19.84 -7.88
C SER A 198 4.46 -20.36 -7.18
N ALA A 199 4.63 -21.15 -6.11
CA ALA A 199 3.51 -21.66 -5.32
C ALA A 199 2.80 -20.54 -4.54
N GLY A 200 3.54 -19.60 -3.96
CA GLY A 200 3.01 -18.42 -3.28
C GLY A 200 2.22 -17.51 -4.22
N GLY A 201 2.69 -17.32 -5.46
CA GLY A 201 1.95 -16.60 -6.49
C GLY A 201 0.57 -17.23 -6.78
N LYS A 202 0.48 -18.56 -6.79
CA LYS A 202 -0.83 -19.26 -6.95
C LYS A 202 -1.77 -18.99 -5.77
N VAL A 203 -1.26 -18.89 -4.54
CA VAL A 203 -2.05 -18.51 -3.37
C VAL A 203 -2.58 -17.08 -3.50
N VAL A 204 -1.76 -16.15 -4.00
CA VAL A 204 -2.17 -14.76 -4.23
C VAL A 204 -3.28 -14.69 -5.29
N GLU A 205 -3.18 -15.42 -6.38
CA GLU A 205 -4.22 -15.42 -7.43
C GLU A 205 -5.56 -16.00 -6.94
N THR A 206 -5.53 -17.12 -6.21
CA THR A 206 -6.75 -17.70 -5.64
C THR A 206 -7.34 -16.81 -4.54
N PHE A 207 -6.49 -16.20 -3.70
CA PHE A 207 -6.90 -15.22 -2.70
C PHE A 207 -7.57 -14.01 -3.35
N LYS A 208 -6.99 -13.46 -4.43
CA LYS A 208 -7.53 -12.31 -5.18
C LYS A 208 -8.95 -12.60 -5.67
N MET A 209 -9.19 -13.78 -6.24
CA MET A 209 -10.54 -14.17 -6.67
C MET A 209 -11.52 -14.29 -5.49
N TRP A 210 -11.06 -14.85 -4.37
CA TRP A 210 -11.88 -15.05 -3.18
C TRP A 210 -12.23 -13.73 -2.48
N ILE A 211 -11.24 -12.86 -2.24
CA ILE A 211 -11.44 -11.57 -1.58
C ILE A 211 -12.32 -10.64 -2.42
N ALA A 212 -12.21 -10.67 -3.75
CA ALA A 212 -13.08 -9.88 -4.62
C ALA A 212 -14.57 -10.20 -4.43
N MET A 213 -14.92 -11.47 -4.17
CA MET A 213 -16.31 -11.82 -3.84
C MET A 213 -16.73 -11.23 -2.50
N ILE A 214 -15.86 -11.22 -1.49
CA ILE A 214 -16.13 -10.59 -0.18
C ILE A 214 -16.31 -9.09 -0.34
N GLU A 215 -15.43 -8.42 -1.09
CA GLU A 215 -15.49 -6.98 -1.37
C GLU A 215 -16.79 -6.60 -2.09
N SER A 216 -17.31 -7.47 -2.96
CA SER A 216 -18.54 -7.21 -3.71
C SER A 216 -19.81 -7.24 -2.86
N ILE A 217 -19.75 -7.72 -1.61
CA ILE A 217 -20.94 -7.84 -0.73
C ILE A 217 -21.39 -6.45 -0.29
N ASP A 218 -22.66 -6.14 -0.51
CA ASP A 218 -23.28 -4.95 0.06
C ASP A 218 -23.81 -5.26 1.47
N LEU A 219 -23.23 -4.58 2.47
CA LEU A 219 -23.63 -4.67 3.87
C LEU A 219 -24.36 -3.42 4.36
N SER A 220 -24.69 -2.47 3.46
CA SER A 220 -25.34 -1.21 3.80
C SER A 220 -26.67 -1.38 4.56
N SER A 221 -27.38 -2.48 4.32
CA SER A 221 -28.64 -2.82 5.00
C SER A 221 -28.48 -3.09 6.49
N LEU A 222 -27.27 -3.42 6.96
CA LEU A 222 -26.97 -3.71 8.37
C LEU A 222 -26.63 -2.46 9.19
N GLY A 223 -26.62 -1.28 8.56
CA GLY A 223 -26.35 0.00 9.21
C GLY A 223 -24.90 0.17 9.63
N SER A 224 -24.66 0.93 10.69
CA SER A 224 -23.30 1.23 11.18
C SER A 224 -22.78 0.18 12.16
N SER A 225 -21.46 0.08 12.33
CA SER A 225 -20.82 -0.81 13.32
C SER A 225 -21.27 -0.58 14.78
N PHE A 226 -21.79 0.61 15.09
CA PHE A 226 -22.37 0.92 16.39
C PHE A 226 -23.71 0.20 16.64
N GLN A 227 -24.48 -0.04 15.58
CA GLN A 227 -25.74 -0.79 15.63
C GLN A 227 -25.51 -2.30 15.57
N THR A 228 -24.45 -2.71 14.86
CA THR A 228 -24.11 -4.10 14.63
C THR A 228 -22.62 -4.33 14.95
N PRO A 229 -22.27 -4.64 16.23
CA PRO A 229 -20.87 -4.82 16.64
C PRO A 229 -20.10 -5.86 15.80
N GLN A 230 -20.82 -6.87 15.28
CA GLN A 230 -20.27 -7.90 14.41
C GLN A 230 -19.71 -7.36 13.08
N LEU A 231 -20.16 -6.19 12.61
CA LEU A 231 -19.56 -5.50 11.47
C LEU A 231 -18.15 -4.99 11.79
N GLY A 232 -17.92 -4.54 13.03
CA GLY A 232 -16.59 -4.11 13.49
C GLY A 232 -15.61 -5.28 13.51
N ASP A 233 -16.02 -6.41 14.09
CA ASP A 233 -15.22 -7.63 14.13
C ASP A 233 -14.92 -8.16 12.72
N PHE A 234 -15.91 -8.13 11.83
CA PHE A 234 -15.71 -8.47 10.42
C PHE A 234 -14.67 -7.56 9.75
N GLY A 235 -14.75 -6.24 9.97
CA GLY A 235 -13.78 -5.28 9.44
C GLY A 235 -12.35 -5.54 9.94
N ILE A 236 -12.18 -5.84 11.23
CA ILE A 236 -10.88 -6.18 11.82
C ILE A 236 -10.32 -7.47 11.21
N ASN A 237 -11.14 -8.52 11.12
CA ASN A 237 -10.73 -9.79 10.53
C ASN A 237 -10.35 -9.63 9.05
N LYS A 238 -11.10 -8.77 8.32
CA LYS A 238 -10.85 -8.46 6.92
C LYS A 238 -9.53 -7.71 6.74
N GLN A 239 -9.24 -6.74 7.59
CA GLN A 239 -7.93 -6.06 7.57
C GLN A 239 -6.80 -7.07 7.86
N SER A 240 -6.97 -7.92 8.87
CA SER A 240 -6.00 -8.97 9.17
C SER A 240 -5.81 -9.95 8.00
N LEU A 241 -6.78 -10.16 7.10
CA LEU A 241 -6.56 -10.94 5.87
C LEU A 241 -5.60 -10.26 4.91
N TYR A 242 -5.74 -8.95 4.74
CA TYR A 242 -4.83 -8.14 3.91
C TYR A 242 -3.42 -8.13 4.48
N ASP A 243 -3.29 -8.04 5.80
CA ASP A 243 -2.00 -8.10 6.47
C ASP A 243 -1.36 -9.49 6.28
N ASN A 244 -2.13 -10.58 6.49
CA ASN A 244 -1.65 -11.95 6.33
C ASN A 244 -1.18 -12.27 4.89
N ILE A 245 -1.90 -11.79 3.86
CA ILE A 245 -1.46 -11.99 2.47
C ILE A 245 -0.22 -11.16 2.13
N SER A 246 -0.11 -9.95 2.69
CA SER A 246 1.08 -9.11 2.56
C SER A 246 2.30 -9.79 3.19
N ASP A 247 2.16 -10.28 4.42
CA ASP A 247 3.21 -11.02 5.11
C ASP A 247 3.61 -12.29 4.36
N LEU A 248 2.65 -13.00 3.75
CA LEU A 248 2.94 -14.16 2.92
C LEU A 248 3.80 -13.79 1.70
N ILE A 249 3.45 -12.70 1.00
CA ILE A 249 4.21 -12.21 -0.16
C ILE A 249 5.63 -11.84 0.27
N LEU A 250 5.76 -11.07 1.35
CA LEU A 250 7.06 -10.65 1.89
C LEU A 250 7.89 -11.86 2.34
N GLY A 251 7.27 -12.84 3.00
CA GLY A 251 7.94 -14.08 3.38
C GLY A 251 8.46 -14.86 2.18
N CYS A 252 7.65 -15.01 1.12
CA CYS A 252 8.07 -15.69 -0.10
C CYS A 252 9.26 -14.97 -0.77
N GLN A 253 9.22 -13.63 -0.82
CA GLN A 253 10.32 -12.82 -1.35
C GLN A 253 11.59 -12.93 -0.50
N ALA A 254 11.45 -12.95 0.83
CA ALA A 254 12.58 -13.10 1.75
C ALA A 254 13.32 -14.42 1.52
N VAL A 255 12.61 -15.51 1.17
CA VAL A 255 13.24 -16.80 0.79
C VAL A 255 14.13 -16.65 -0.45
N ALA A 256 13.82 -15.76 -1.39
CA ALA A 256 14.66 -15.47 -2.57
C ALA A 256 15.84 -14.53 -2.28
N GLY A 257 15.85 -13.86 -1.12
CA GLY A 257 16.94 -12.96 -0.72
C GLY A 257 18.23 -13.73 -0.39
N PRO A 258 19.41 -13.11 -0.52
CA PRO A 258 20.69 -13.76 -0.23
C PRO A 258 20.72 -14.35 1.19
N LEU A 259 21.31 -15.55 1.32
CA LEU A 259 21.49 -16.20 2.60
C LEU A 259 22.66 -15.58 3.36
N ALA A 260 22.57 -15.58 4.69
CA ALA A 260 23.67 -15.15 5.53
C ALA A 260 24.84 -16.12 5.40
N ASP A 261 26.04 -15.57 5.18
CA ASP A 261 27.26 -16.34 5.26
C ASP A 261 27.53 -16.74 6.72
N GLU A 262 27.77 -18.04 6.96
CA GLU A 262 28.10 -18.59 8.28
C GLU A 262 29.41 -18.04 8.85
N TRP A 263 30.22 -17.39 8.01
CA TRP A 263 31.49 -16.75 8.36
C TRP A 263 31.38 -15.23 8.61
N ASN A 264 30.19 -14.64 8.51
CA ASN A 264 29.99 -13.21 8.76
C ASN A 264 29.61 -12.93 10.23
N GLU A 265 30.14 -11.85 10.82
CA GLU A 265 29.87 -11.46 12.22
C GLU A 265 28.40 -11.10 12.45
N VAL A 266 27.72 -10.57 11.43
CA VAL A 266 26.27 -10.32 11.43
C VAL A 266 25.57 -11.47 10.72
N ARG A 267 25.08 -12.44 11.52
CA ARG A 267 24.26 -13.55 11.00
C ARG A 267 22.88 -13.03 10.62
N GLY A 268 22.57 -12.97 9.33
CA GLY A 268 21.20 -12.83 8.86
C GLY A 268 20.37 -14.10 9.10
N GLU A 269 19.08 -14.06 8.73
CA GLU A 269 18.17 -15.19 8.92
C GLU A 269 18.54 -16.40 8.05
N SER A 270 18.47 -17.59 8.65
CA SER A 270 18.67 -18.87 7.97
C SER A 270 17.52 -19.16 6.99
N LEU A 271 17.80 -19.95 5.95
CA LEU A 271 16.76 -20.41 5.02
C LEU A 271 15.62 -21.13 5.75
N GLU A 272 15.94 -21.95 6.75
CA GLU A 272 14.96 -22.69 7.56
C GLU A 272 13.98 -21.76 8.27
N ASN A 273 14.48 -20.70 8.90
CA ASN A 273 13.63 -19.71 9.58
C ASN A 273 12.73 -18.98 8.57
N ARG A 274 13.26 -18.63 7.39
CA ARG A 274 12.47 -17.98 6.34
C ARG A 274 11.37 -18.89 5.81
N LEU A 275 11.66 -20.17 5.58
CA LEU A 275 10.65 -21.16 5.14
C LEU A 275 9.58 -21.38 6.22
N GLU A 276 9.98 -21.43 7.49
CA GLU A 276 9.05 -21.57 8.62
C GLU A 276 8.17 -20.32 8.77
N TYR A 277 8.71 -19.12 8.55
CA TYR A 277 7.91 -17.90 8.53
C TYR A 277 6.84 -17.93 7.44
N VAL A 278 7.17 -18.34 6.21
CA VAL A 278 6.18 -18.51 5.13
C VAL A 278 5.08 -19.49 5.53
N ARG A 279 5.44 -20.59 6.20
CA ARG A 279 4.48 -21.58 6.71
C ARG A 279 3.52 -20.97 7.74
N GLN A 280 4.02 -20.13 8.63
CA GLN A 280 3.22 -19.44 9.64
C GLN A 280 2.25 -18.46 8.99
N CYS A 281 2.70 -17.64 8.03
CA CYS A 281 1.84 -16.72 7.27
C CYS A 281 0.73 -17.48 6.54
N ALA A 282 1.05 -18.61 5.91
CA ALA A 282 0.07 -19.43 5.19
C ALA A 282 -1.00 -20.01 6.12
N ARG A 283 -0.62 -20.48 7.32
CA ARG A 283 -1.55 -20.98 8.34
C ARG A 283 -2.42 -19.87 8.94
N ALA A 284 -1.85 -18.68 9.14
CA ALA A 284 -2.59 -17.52 9.60
C ALA A 284 -3.66 -17.10 8.59
N LEU A 285 -3.32 -17.10 7.30
CA LEU A 285 -4.25 -16.84 6.20
C LEU A 285 -5.40 -17.86 6.16
N GLU A 286 -5.10 -19.16 6.27
CA GLU A 286 -6.12 -20.23 6.32
C GLU A 286 -7.06 -20.06 7.52
N THR A 287 -6.51 -19.81 8.71
CA THR A 287 -7.28 -19.64 9.94
C THR A 287 -8.20 -18.43 9.83
N ASN A 288 -7.66 -17.28 9.42
CA ASN A 288 -8.44 -16.05 9.31
C ASN A 288 -9.49 -16.13 8.18
N SER A 289 -9.22 -16.86 7.09
CA SER A 289 -10.23 -17.13 6.06
C SER A 289 -11.45 -17.88 6.60
N SER A 290 -11.25 -18.72 7.61
CA SER A 290 -12.33 -19.43 8.30
C SER A 290 -13.13 -18.51 9.22
N HIS A 291 -12.47 -17.59 9.92
CA HIS A 291 -13.14 -16.58 10.74
C HIS A 291 -14.04 -15.69 9.90
N ILE A 292 -13.58 -15.26 8.72
CA ILE A 292 -14.37 -14.44 7.81
C ILE A 292 -15.61 -15.18 7.30
N GLY A 293 -15.47 -16.45 6.91
CA GLY A 293 -16.62 -17.26 6.52
C GLY A 293 -17.67 -17.37 7.63
N PHE A 294 -17.23 -17.58 8.87
CA PHE A 294 -18.12 -17.62 10.04
C PHE A 294 -18.78 -16.26 10.33
N SER A 295 -18.02 -15.15 10.28
CA SER A 295 -18.57 -13.80 10.45
C SER A 295 -19.64 -13.49 9.39
N LEU A 296 -19.40 -13.83 8.13
CA LEU A 296 -20.38 -13.62 7.06
C LEU A 296 -21.63 -14.48 7.23
N GLN A 297 -21.51 -15.69 7.78
CA GLN A 297 -22.66 -16.53 8.11
C GLN A 297 -23.54 -15.88 9.19
N LEU A 298 -22.94 -15.38 10.27
CA LEU A 298 -23.65 -14.67 11.33
C LEU A 298 -24.34 -13.39 10.81
N LEU A 299 -23.64 -12.60 9.98
CA LEU A 299 -24.21 -11.41 9.37
C LEU A 299 -25.38 -11.76 8.43
N SER A 300 -25.29 -12.88 7.71
CA SER A 300 -26.38 -13.34 6.83
C SER A 300 -27.65 -13.68 7.62
N GLU A 301 -27.53 -14.24 8.82
CA GLU A 301 -28.69 -14.52 9.68
C GLU A 301 -29.36 -13.21 10.13
N GLN A 302 -28.59 -12.17 10.39
CA GLN A 302 -29.12 -10.86 10.79
C GLN A 302 -29.83 -10.12 9.65
N VAL A 303 -29.30 -10.21 8.43
CA VAL A 303 -29.97 -9.68 7.24
C VAL A 303 -31.35 -10.33 7.04
N GLN A 304 -31.47 -11.63 7.31
CA GLN A 304 -32.73 -12.37 7.16
C GLN A 304 -33.75 -12.06 8.28
N VAL A 305 -33.29 -11.78 9.49
CA VAL A 305 -34.15 -11.49 10.65
C VAL A 305 -34.66 -10.04 10.64
N ASN A 306 -34.06 -9.14 9.87
CA ASN A 306 -34.45 -7.72 9.82
C ASN A 306 -35.08 -7.33 8.46
N PRO A 307 -36.32 -7.77 8.14
CA PRO A 307 -36.98 -7.52 6.85
C PRO A 307 -37.56 -6.09 6.68
N GLN A 308 -37.15 -5.11 7.50
CA GLN A 308 -37.83 -3.80 7.58
C GLN A 308 -37.44 -2.75 6.52
N LEU A 309 -36.74 -3.10 5.44
CA LEU A 309 -36.53 -2.17 4.33
C LEU A 309 -36.94 -2.81 2.99
N PRO A 310 -37.91 -2.22 2.27
CA PRO A 310 -38.60 -2.88 1.18
C PRO A 310 -37.69 -3.13 -0.02
N GLN A 311 -37.90 -4.30 -0.61
CA GLN A 311 -37.46 -4.72 -1.93
C GLN A 311 -37.72 -3.60 -2.96
N HIS A 312 -36.70 -2.81 -3.28
CA HIS A 312 -36.70 -1.94 -4.46
C HIS A 312 -36.12 -2.71 -5.65
N ALA A 313 -36.76 -3.80 -6.02
CA ALA A 313 -36.64 -4.40 -7.33
C ALA A 313 -38.02 -4.92 -7.71
N GLU A 314 -38.49 -4.54 -8.90
CA GLU A 314 -39.78 -4.94 -9.51
C GLU A 314 -41.01 -4.06 -9.19
N SER A 315 -41.09 -2.90 -9.87
CA SER A 315 -42.30 -2.44 -10.59
C SER A 315 -42.17 -0.97 -11.02
N ARG A 316 -41.50 -0.73 -12.15
CA ARG A 316 -41.77 0.46 -12.97
C ARG A 316 -41.99 0.04 -14.41
N THR A 317 -43.15 -0.56 -14.63
CA THR A 317 -43.80 -0.64 -15.93
C THR A 317 -44.12 0.77 -16.40
N ARG A 318 -43.32 1.23 -17.38
CA ARG A 318 -43.73 1.95 -18.59
C ARG A 318 -45.22 2.33 -18.65
N GLU A 319 -45.49 3.63 -18.57
CA GLU A 319 -46.40 4.29 -19.52
C GLU A 319 -46.02 5.78 -19.64
N ASP A 320 -45.78 6.15 -20.89
CA ASP A 320 -45.32 7.44 -21.38
C ASP A 320 -46.48 8.00 -22.20
N SER A 321 -47.08 9.13 -21.79
CA SER A 321 -47.81 10.02 -22.70
C SER A 321 -48.31 11.31 -22.03
N VAL A 322 -47.73 12.43 -22.50
CA VAL A 322 -48.42 13.71 -22.86
C VAL A 322 -48.96 14.57 -21.71
N SER A 323 -48.86 15.91 -21.65
CA SER A 323 -48.07 16.99 -22.25
C SER A 323 -48.53 18.30 -21.56
N ARG A 324 -47.60 19.25 -21.38
CA ARG A 324 -47.76 20.73 -21.43
C ARG A 324 -48.85 21.45 -20.60
N ALA A 325 -48.42 22.47 -19.85
CA ALA A 325 -48.82 23.90 -19.96
C ALA A 325 -48.53 24.68 -18.63
N THR A 326 -47.53 25.58 -18.57
CA THR A 326 -47.64 27.08 -18.45
C THR A 326 -48.27 27.61 -17.13
N LEU A 327 -47.82 28.62 -16.34
CA LEU A 327 -47.08 29.89 -16.54
C LEU A 327 -46.79 30.57 -15.15
N GLN A 328 -45.66 31.28 -15.02
CA GLN A 328 -45.37 32.64 -14.47
C GLN A 328 -45.84 33.11 -13.05
N ARG A 329 -44.91 33.63 -12.20
CA ARG A 329 -44.57 35.07 -11.87
C ARG A 329 -45.61 35.72 -10.93
N GLY A 330 -45.36 36.47 -9.84
CA GLY A 330 -44.27 37.20 -9.16
C GLY A 330 -44.96 38.25 -8.23
N GLU A 331 -44.19 38.99 -7.40
CA GLU A 331 -44.62 40.13 -6.50
C GLU A 331 -45.07 39.74 -5.07
N THR A 332 -44.69 40.34 -3.92
CA THR A 332 -43.95 41.57 -3.53
C THR A 332 -43.56 41.51 -2.02
N LEU A 333 -42.41 42.10 -1.65
CA LEU A 333 -41.86 42.37 -0.28
C LEU A 333 -42.67 43.49 0.49
N PRO A 334 -42.21 44.09 1.62
CA PRO A 334 -41.69 43.63 2.93
C PRO A 334 -42.31 44.38 4.16
N TYR A 335 -42.05 43.98 5.43
CA TYR A 335 -41.93 44.95 6.54
C TYR A 335 -41.09 44.44 7.73
N GLU A 336 -40.47 45.41 8.41
CA GLU A 336 -39.38 45.41 9.38
C GLU A 336 -39.80 45.26 10.87
N ARG A 337 -38.81 44.85 11.70
CA ARG A 337 -38.53 45.24 13.13
C ARG A 337 -39.47 44.69 14.24
N SER A 338 -39.04 44.38 15.48
CA SER A 338 -37.79 44.58 16.24
C SER A 338 -37.92 44.06 17.70
N HIS A 339 -36.78 43.74 18.37
CA HIS A 339 -36.53 43.62 19.84
C HIS A 339 -37.19 42.41 20.57
N GLN A 340 -36.69 41.78 21.66
CA GLN A 340 -35.74 42.12 22.74
C GLN A 340 -35.50 40.89 23.66
N ARG A 341 -34.28 40.70 24.24
CA ARG A 341 -33.95 40.30 25.65
C ARG A 341 -32.50 39.78 25.71
N SER A 342 -31.53 40.47 26.32
CA SER A 342 -31.26 40.77 27.75
C SER A 342 -30.39 39.72 28.44
N GLU A 343 -29.19 40.15 28.82
CA GLU A 343 -28.23 39.45 29.66
C GLU A 343 -28.58 39.49 31.16
N SER A 344 -27.99 38.53 31.90
CA SER A 344 -27.32 38.65 33.21
C SER A 344 -27.95 38.09 34.51
N ARG A 345 -27.19 37.12 35.09
CA ARG A 345 -26.79 36.86 36.51
C ARG A 345 -27.83 36.50 37.58
N SER A 346 -27.66 35.37 38.30
CA SER A 346 -26.86 35.24 39.56
C SER A 346 -27.07 33.88 40.28
N ALA A 347 -26.06 33.49 41.07
CA ALA A 347 -25.76 32.19 41.70
C ALA A 347 -26.57 31.81 42.97
N SER A 348 -26.50 30.53 43.35
CA SER A 348 -26.36 29.92 44.71
C SER A 348 -26.49 28.39 44.59
N GLY A 349 -25.72 27.48 45.21
CA GLY A 349 -24.63 27.56 46.16
C GLY A 349 -24.00 26.16 46.35
N ARG A 350 -22.71 26.13 46.74
CA ARG A 350 -21.98 24.94 47.24
C ARG A 350 -22.23 24.77 48.74
N PRO A 351 -21.91 23.59 49.31
CA PRO A 351 -20.87 23.60 50.35
C PRO A 351 -19.65 22.68 50.07
N SER A 352 -18.53 23.15 50.62
CA SER A 352 -17.17 22.61 50.84
C SER A 352 -17.11 21.74 52.13
N LEU A 353 -16.07 21.03 52.60
CA LEU A 353 -14.65 20.78 52.31
C LEU A 353 -14.14 19.67 53.28
N LEU A 354 -12.86 19.28 53.12
CA LEU A 354 -11.88 18.65 54.05
C LEU A 354 -11.51 17.22 53.61
N SER A 355 -10.25 16.73 53.61
CA SER A 355 -8.86 17.19 53.80
C SER A 355 -8.04 15.89 53.64
N GLY A 356 -6.81 15.78 53.12
CA GLY A 356 -5.82 16.76 52.74
C GLY A 356 -4.48 16.12 52.31
N GLN A 357 -3.51 17.02 52.18
CA GLN A 357 -2.04 16.90 52.25
C GLN A 357 -1.22 16.43 51.04
N SER A 358 -0.37 17.40 50.67
CA SER A 358 0.73 17.51 49.71
C SER A 358 2.05 16.96 50.27
N PHE A 359 3.04 16.60 49.44
CA PHE A 359 4.33 17.34 49.30
C PHE A 359 5.30 16.72 48.28
N SER A 360 6.17 17.60 47.78
CA SER A 360 7.12 17.53 46.65
C SER A 360 8.48 16.87 46.98
N GLU A 361 9.10 16.30 45.94
CA GLU A 361 10.49 16.53 45.46
C GLU A 361 11.72 16.21 46.34
N GLY A 362 12.64 15.43 45.77
CA GLY A 362 14.03 15.29 46.22
C GLY A 362 14.74 14.04 45.69
N ASP A 363 15.78 14.25 44.88
CA ASP A 363 16.82 13.30 44.47
C ASP A 363 18.19 13.92 44.88
N PRO A 364 19.38 13.26 44.91
CA PRO A 364 19.80 11.85 45.09
C PRO A 364 20.80 11.71 46.29
N PRO A 365 21.60 10.62 46.48
CA PRO A 365 22.93 10.55 45.85
C PRO A 365 23.54 9.14 45.53
N ALA A 366 24.69 9.22 44.84
CA ALA A 366 25.69 8.28 44.31
C ALA A 366 26.09 6.95 45.04
N GLY A 367 26.48 5.96 44.22
CA GLY A 367 27.78 5.26 44.37
C GLY A 367 27.86 3.71 44.30
N ASN A 368 28.49 3.19 43.22
CA ASN A 368 29.27 1.93 43.02
C ASN A 368 28.57 0.55 43.23
N PHE A 369 28.75 -0.54 42.45
CA PHE A 369 29.90 -1.19 41.78
C PHE A 369 29.39 -2.02 40.55
N ARG A 370 30.03 -2.03 39.37
CA ARG A 370 31.18 -2.82 38.86
C ARG A 370 30.94 -4.33 38.59
N LYS A 371 30.97 -4.68 37.28
CA LYS A 371 31.42 -5.92 36.58
C LYS A 371 31.23 -7.31 37.20
N GLY A 372 30.61 -8.20 36.41
CA GLY A 372 30.97 -9.60 36.21
C GLY A 372 31.13 -9.84 34.71
#